data_AF-A0A6A6DVM7-F1
#
_entry.id   AF-A0A6A6DVM7-F1
#
_cell.length_a   1.000
_cell.length_b   1.000
_cell.length_c   1.000
_cell.angle_alpha   90.00
_cell.angle_beta   90.00
_cell.angle_gamma   90.00
#
_symmetry.space_group_name_H-M   'P 1'
#
loop_
_entity.id
_entity.type
_entity.pdbx_description
1 polymer ?
#
loop_
_entity_poly.entity_id
_entity_poly.type
_entity_poly.pdbx_seq_one_letter_code
_entity_poly.pdbx_strand_id
1 'polypeptide(L)' 'FECWNYEDTLKLARPKKGIVDDERAFLKVAGDTFTSYYGPLIPWVNRLWRVVVPSGGRWEIE' A
#
# COMPACT_ATOMS: atom_id res chain seq x y z
N PHE A 1 9.40 -0.21 -7.30
CA PHE A 1 8.85 1.16 -7.15
C PHE A 1 9.21 2.07 -8.30
N GLU A 2 10.41 2.01 -8.88
CA GLU A 2 10.79 2.88 -10.02
C GLU A 2 9.78 2.88 -11.18
N CYS A 3 9.29 1.71 -11.56
CA CYS A 3 8.25 1.57 -12.58
C CYS A 3 6.97 2.36 -12.27
N TRP A 4 6.69 2.70 -11.02
CA TRP A 4 5.51 3.50 -10.67
C TRP A 4 5.59 4.95 -11.14
N ASN A 5 6.79 5.45 -11.44
CA ASN A 5 7.04 6.83 -11.86
C ASN A 5 6.82 7.05 -13.36
N TYR A 6 6.85 5.97 -14.17
CA TYR A 6 6.82 6.09 -15.63
C TYR A 6 5.90 5.08 -16.34
N GLU A 7 5.44 4.03 -15.67
CA GLU A 7 4.48 3.09 -16.29
C GLU A 7 3.05 3.63 -16.31
N ASP A 8 2.30 3.15 -17.29
CA ASP A 8 0.90 3.49 -17.48
C ASP A 8 0.02 3.06 -16.28
N THR A 9 -0.96 3.89 -15.94
CA THR A 9 -1.85 3.68 -14.79
C THR A 9 -2.66 2.40 -14.89
N LEU A 10 -3.12 1.98 -16.08
CA LEU A 10 -3.86 0.73 -16.25
C LEU A 10 -2.97 -0.48 -16.04
N LYS A 11 -1.71 -0.42 -16.51
CA LYS A 11 -0.71 -1.47 -16.26
C LYS A 11 -0.39 -1.60 -14.77
N LEU A 12 -0.32 -0.48 -14.06
CA LEU A 12 -0.02 -0.45 -12.64
C LEU A 12 -1.22 -0.77 -11.73
N ALA A 13 -2.45 -0.70 -12.24
CA ALA A 13 -3.66 -0.83 -11.43
C ALA A 13 -3.76 -2.17 -10.69
N ARG A 14 -3.55 -3.31 -11.39
CA ARG A 14 -3.64 -4.63 -10.75
C ARG A 14 -2.51 -4.91 -9.77
N PRO A 15 -1.22 -4.68 -10.12
CA PRO A 15 -0.11 -4.87 -9.19
C PRO A 15 -0.20 -3.99 -7.95
N LYS A 16 -0.58 -2.70 -8.11
CA LYS A 16 -0.73 -1.78 -6.98
C LYS A 16 -1.89 -2.17 -6.07
N LYS A 17 -3.02 -2.56 -6.67
CA LYS A 17 -4.20 -2.98 -5.92
C LYS A 17 -3.84 -4.07 -4.91
N GLY A 18 -3.23 -5.18 -5.34
CA GLY A 18 -2.88 -6.30 -4.47
C GLY A 18 -1.87 -5.99 -3.35
N ILE A 19 -1.15 -4.86 -3.42
CA ILE A 19 -0.25 -4.39 -2.36
C ILE A 19 -1.00 -3.47 -1.38
N VAL A 20 -1.98 -2.71 -1.89
CA VAL A 20 -2.69 -1.68 -1.12
C VAL A 20 -3.97 -2.20 -0.48
N ASP A 21 -4.63 -3.22 -1.02
CA ASP A 21 -5.88 -3.76 -0.47
C ASP A 21 -5.71 -4.92 0.51
N ASP A 22 -4.53 -5.54 0.53
CA ASP A 22 -4.18 -6.62 1.45
C ASP A 22 -3.20 -6.15 2.53
N GLU A 23 -3.64 -6.19 3.80
CA GLU A 23 -2.84 -5.72 4.94
C GLU A 23 -1.52 -6.48 5.09
N ARG A 24 -1.49 -7.78 4.79
CA ARG A 24 -0.29 -8.60 4.95
C ARG A 24 0.72 -8.27 3.85
N ALA A 25 0.25 -8.08 2.62
CA ALA A 25 1.06 -7.62 1.50
C ALA A 25 1.62 -6.23 1.81
N PHE A 26 0.78 -5.31 2.32
CA PHE A 26 1.20 -3.98 2.74
C PHE A 26 2.31 -4.04 3.80
N LEU A 27 2.12 -4.77 4.90
CA LEU A 27 3.10 -4.88 5.98
C LEU A 27 4.41 -5.53 5.52
N LYS A 28 4.33 -6.57 4.68
CA LYS A 28 5.51 -7.22 4.10
C LYS A 28 6.31 -6.23 3.26
N VAL A 29 5.66 -5.54 2.34
CA VAL A 29 6.30 -4.53 1.49
C VAL A 29 6.86 -3.39 2.34
N ALA A 30 6.14 -2.92 3.36
CA ALA A 30 6.63 -1.87 4.25
C ALA A 30 7.91 -2.31 4.99
N GLY A 31 7.96 -3.53 5.51
CA GLY A 31 9.16 -4.09 6.16
C GLY A 31 10.35 -4.24 5.22
N ASP A 32 10.10 -4.63 3.96
CA ASP A 32 11.16 -4.84 2.97
C ASP A 32 11.74 -3.52 2.41
N THR A 33 11.02 -2.40 2.56
CA THR A 33 11.27 -1.19 1.75
C THR A 33 11.49 0.07 2.56
N PHE A 34 10.99 0.12 3.81
CA PHE A 34 11.34 1.20 4.72
C PHE A 34 12.80 1.07 5.10
N THR A 35 13.55 2.17 5.01
CA THR A 35 14.91 2.18 5.53
C THR A 35 14.87 1.97 7.05
N SER A 36 15.99 1.51 7.63
CA SER A 36 16.07 1.30 9.08
C SER A 36 15.66 2.52 9.90
N TYR A 37 15.89 3.73 9.38
CA TYR A 37 15.48 4.98 10.02
C TYR A 37 13.96 5.15 10.07
N TYR A 38 13.24 4.74 9.03
CA TYR A 38 11.79 4.89 8.95
C TYR A 38 11.01 3.67 9.45
N GLY A 39 11.65 2.51 9.68
CA GLY A 39 11.00 1.29 10.20
C GLY A 39 10.05 1.51 11.40
N PRO A 40 10.38 2.36 12.39
CA PRO A 40 9.47 2.69 13.49
C PRO A 40 8.12 3.31 13.09
N LEU A 41 7.98 3.81 11.86
CA LEU A 41 6.74 4.39 11.34
C LEU A 41 5.75 3.33 10.82
N ILE A 42 6.19 2.10 10.53
CA ILE A 42 5.33 1.05 9.96
C ILE A 42 4.02 0.86 10.74
N PRO A 43 4.00 0.79 12.10
CA PRO A 43 2.76 0.63 12.85
C PRO A 43 1.80 1.82 12.69
N TRP A 44 2.34 3.04 12.58
CA TRP A 44 1.56 4.27 12.43
C TRP A 44 0.93 4.36 11.04
N VAL A 45 1.69 4.02 10.00
CA VAL A 45 1.18 3.98 8.63
C VAL A 45 0.15 2.86 8.49
N ASN A 46 0.35 1.70 9.12
CA ASN A 46 -0.67 0.64 9.13
C ASN A 46 -1.98 1.07 9.81
N ARG A 47 -1.88 1.85 10.89
CA ARG A 47 -3.06 2.43 11.55
C ARG A 47 -3.83 3.36 10.63
N LEU A 48 -3.13 4.21 9.88
CA LEU A 48 -3.74 5.07 8.86
C LEU A 48 -4.36 4.23 7.75
N TRP A 49 -3.63 3.24 7.25
CA TRP A 49 -4.07 2.31 6.21
C TRP A 49 -5.43 1.68 6.55
N ARG A 50 -5.62 1.16 7.77
CA ARG A 50 -6.90 0.58 8.22
C ARG A 50 -8.08 1.55 8.22
N VAL A 51 -7.82 2.86 8.30
CA VAL A 51 -8.86 3.90 8.23
C VAL A 51 -9.15 4.29 6.78
N VAL A 52 -8.12 4.33 5.94
CA VAL A 52 -8.20 4.80 4.55
C VAL A 52 -8.36 3.68 3.51
N VAL A 53 -8.36 2.43 3.93
CA VAL A 53 -8.66 1.28 3.08
C VAL A 53 -9.76 0.50 3.78
N PRO A 54 -11.01 0.54 3.28
CA PRO A 54 -12.15 -0.05 3.96
C PRO A 54 -12.05 -1.57 3.89
N SER A 55 -11.34 -2.21 4.82
CA SER A 55 -11.35 -3.67 5.08
C SER A 55 -11.37 -4.57 3.82
N GLY A 56 -10.63 -4.22 2.76
CA GLY A 56 -10.57 -4.98 1.50
C GLY A 56 -11.67 -4.68 0.47
N GLY A 57 -12.56 -3.73 0.74
CA GLY A 57 -13.58 -3.21 -0.17
C GLY A 57 -13.06 -2.13 -1.11
N ARG A 58 -13.74 -1.96 -2.25
CA ARG A 58 -13.57 -0.76 -3.08
C ARG A 58 -14.17 0.43 -2.35
N TRP A 59 -13.50 1.57 -2.41
CA TRP A 59 -14.14 2.86 -2.15
C TRP A 59 -15.26 3.04 -3.18
N GLU A 60 -16.51 2.85 -2.75
CA GLU A 60 -17.69 3.28 -3.49
C GLU A 60 -18.03 4.67 -2.97
N ILE A 61 -17.87 5.67 -3.84
CA ILE A 61 -18.44 7.00 -3.59
C ILE A 61 -19.92 6.83 -3.93
N GLU A 62 -20.78 6.92 -2.92
CA GLU A 62 -22.23 7.00 -3.08
C GLU A 62 -22.62 8.33 -3.76
#